data_AF-A0A2S8EPA7-F1
#
_entry.id   AF-A0A2S8EPA7-F1
#
_cell.length_a   1.000
_cell.length_b   1.000
_cell.length_c   1.000
_cell.angle_alpha   90.00
_cell.angle_beta   90.00
_cell.angle_gamma   90.00
#
_symmetry.space_group_name_H-M   'P 1'
#
loop_
_entity.id
_entity.type
_entity.pdbx_description
1 polymer ?
#
loop_
_entity_poly.entity_id
_entity_poly.type
_entity_poly.pdbx_seq_one_letter_code
_entity_poly.pdbx_strand_id
1 'polypeptide(L)'
;GGIAEWNRVQLHTIAAGYRVPYELMTGDLSQVNFSSSRVGLNEFRRMVEAMQWQVVIPMFCERIWRWFTEAAWTAGLIPVPEVPVEWGPPRFESVNPLQDAQTDLIEVRAGFATLNEKIAERGYDPQKVLDEHSKTATRVDELGLVFDSDPRKVARAGVAHSTPPDGDGEGGGSGAPPGGGN
;
A
#
# COMPACT_ATOMS: atom_id res chain seq x y z
N GLY A 1 -35.44 2.15 -31.24
CA GLY A 1 -36.46 3.21 -31.13
C GLY A 1 -35.79 4.48 -30.64
N GLY A 2 -36.07 5.64 -31.26
CA GLY A 2 -35.28 6.87 -31.09
C GLY A 2 -35.26 7.49 -29.69
N ILE A 3 -36.24 7.21 -28.83
CA ILE A 3 -36.33 7.75 -27.47
C ILE A 3 -35.20 7.22 -26.57
N ALA A 4 -34.88 5.93 -26.67
CA ALA A 4 -33.80 5.33 -25.87
C ALA A 4 -32.44 5.93 -26.25
N GLU A 5 -32.20 6.14 -27.54
CA GLU A 5 -30.95 6.74 -28.03
C GLU A 5 -30.84 8.22 -27.63
N TRP A 6 -31.94 8.98 -27.69
CA TRP A 6 -31.97 10.36 -27.22
C TRP A 6 -31.66 10.46 -25.72
N ASN A 7 -32.31 9.63 -24.88
CA ASN A 7 -32.04 9.58 -23.44
C ASN A 7 -30.56 9.26 -23.15
N ARG A 8 -29.99 8.31 -23.90
CA ARG A 8 -28.57 7.91 -23.76
C ARG A 8 -27.63 9.09 -24.05
N VAL A 9 -27.87 9.82 -25.14
CA VAL A 9 -27.09 11.02 -25.48
C VAL A 9 -27.21 12.11 -24.40
N GLN A 10 -28.42 12.34 -23.88
CA GLN A 10 -28.62 13.30 -22.79
C GLN A 10 -27.84 12.91 -21.53
N LEU A 11 -27.91 11.64 -21.13
CA LEU A 11 -27.18 11.12 -19.97
C LEU A 11 -25.65 11.20 -20.17
N HIS A 12 -25.12 10.94 -21.37
CA HIS A 12 -23.71 11.16 -21.67
C HIS A 12 -23.29 12.63 -21.54
N THR A 13 -24.15 13.56 -21.96
CA THR A 13 -23.89 15.00 -21.84
C THR A 13 -23.87 15.46 -20.38
N ILE A 14 -24.81 14.96 -19.57
CA ILE A 14 -24.85 15.21 -18.13
C ILE A 14 -23.60 14.63 -17.45
N ALA A 15 -23.24 13.38 -17.75
CA ALA A 15 -22.04 12.71 -17.23
C ALA A 15 -20.77 13.51 -17.53
N ALA A 16 -20.61 13.98 -18.77
CA ALA A 16 -19.49 14.82 -19.17
C ALA A 16 -19.43 16.14 -18.39
N GLY A 17 -20.58 16.77 -18.13
CA GLY A 17 -20.67 17.99 -17.33
C GLY A 17 -20.19 17.82 -15.89
N TYR A 18 -20.55 16.69 -15.26
CA TYR A 18 -20.10 16.35 -13.90
C TYR A 18 -18.73 15.68 -13.84
N ARG A 19 -18.10 15.40 -14.99
CA ARG A 19 -16.84 14.64 -15.10
C ARG A 19 -16.90 13.27 -14.41
N VAL A 20 -18.08 12.64 -14.43
CA VAL A 20 -18.29 11.28 -13.94
C VAL A 20 -18.44 10.37 -15.15
N PRO A 21 -17.77 9.20 -15.21
CA PRO A 21 -18.01 8.22 -16.27
C PRO A 21 -19.50 7.86 -16.37
N TYR A 22 -20.05 7.82 -17.59
CA TYR A 22 -21.47 7.54 -17.83
C TYR A 22 -21.89 6.23 -17.16
N GLU A 23 -21.02 5.24 -17.20
CA GLU A 23 -21.17 3.91 -16.62
C GLU A 23 -21.36 3.97 -15.10
N LEU A 24 -20.59 4.81 -14.43
CA LEU A 24 -20.71 5.03 -12.98
C LEU A 24 -21.96 5.84 -12.64
N MET A 25 -22.31 6.80 -13.50
CA MET A 25 -23.46 7.68 -13.26
C MET A 25 -24.80 6.97 -13.51
N THR A 26 -24.86 6.05 -14.47
CA THR A 26 -26.09 5.40 -14.93
C THR A 26 -26.19 3.93 -14.59
N GLY A 27 -25.08 3.27 -14.29
CA GLY A 27 -25.00 1.81 -14.09
C GLY A 27 -25.06 0.99 -15.37
N ASP A 28 -25.11 1.62 -16.54
CA ASP A 28 -25.19 0.94 -17.84
C ASP A 28 -23.77 0.57 -18.34
N LEU A 29 -23.49 -0.74 -18.35
CA LEU A 29 -22.22 -1.32 -18.80
C LEU A 29 -22.30 -1.93 -20.20
N SER A 30 -23.39 -1.72 -20.95
CA SER A 30 -23.67 -2.44 -22.20
C SER A 30 -22.72 -2.12 -23.37
N GLN A 31 -22.04 -0.96 -23.36
CA GLN A 31 -21.22 -0.46 -24.47
C GLN A 31 -19.75 -0.23 -24.09
N VAL A 32 -19.32 -0.76 -22.94
CA VAL A 32 -18.00 -0.44 -22.39
C VAL A 32 -17.03 -1.57 -22.69
N ASN A 33 -15.87 -1.22 -23.25
CA ASN A 33 -14.76 -2.16 -23.37
C ASN A 33 -13.78 -1.97 -22.19
N PHE A 34 -13.04 -3.03 -21.86
CA PHE A 34 -12.13 -3.04 -20.70
C PHE A 34 -11.11 -1.87 -20.72
N SER A 35 -10.63 -1.48 -21.90
CA SER A 35 -9.65 -0.40 -22.05
C SER A 35 -10.28 0.97 -21.81
N SER A 36 -11.46 1.24 -22.38
CA SER A 36 -12.18 2.51 -22.24
C SER A 36 -12.71 2.72 -20.82
N SER A 37 -13.21 1.67 -20.16
CA SER A 37 -13.60 1.73 -18.75
C SER A 37 -12.44 2.18 -17.87
N ARG A 38 -11.25 1.59 -18.11
CA ARG A 38 -10.07 1.86 -17.27
C ARG A 38 -9.56 3.27 -17.45
N VAL A 39 -9.54 3.78 -18.68
CA VAL A 39 -9.14 5.18 -18.95
C VAL A 39 -10.12 6.16 -18.28
N GLY A 40 -11.42 5.96 -18.45
CA GLY A 40 -12.43 6.82 -17.84
C GLY A 40 -12.40 6.80 -16.31
N LEU A 41 -12.23 5.61 -15.73
CA LEU A 41 -12.15 5.43 -14.28
C LEU A 41 -10.86 6.04 -13.69
N ASN A 42 -9.73 5.92 -14.38
CA ASN A 42 -8.47 6.54 -13.94
C ASN A 42 -8.58 8.07 -13.89
N GLU A 43 -9.15 8.69 -14.91
CA GLU A 43 -9.32 10.15 -14.92
C GLU A 43 -10.29 10.61 -13.83
N PHE A 44 -11.38 9.88 -13.63
CA PHE A 44 -12.31 10.13 -12.52
C PHE A 44 -11.61 10.03 -11.15
N ARG A 45 -10.80 8.98 -10.94
CA ARG A 45 -10.03 8.79 -9.70
C ARG A 45 -9.05 9.94 -9.46
N ARG A 46 -8.33 10.40 -10.49
CA ARG A 46 -7.43 11.57 -10.39
C ARG A 46 -8.17 12.84 -10.00
N MET A 47 -9.38 13.05 -10.54
CA MET A 47 -10.21 14.19 -10.14
C MET A 47 -10.64 14.09 -8.67
N VAL A 48 -11.07 12.91 -8.23
CA VAL A 48 -11.46 12.71 -6.82
C VAL A 48 -10.27 12.90 -5.89
N GLU A 49 -9.11 12.38 -6.24
CA GLU A 49 -7.86 12.56 -5.49
C GLU A 49 -7.48 14.04 -5.38
N ALA A 50 -7.55 14.80 -6.48
CA ALA A 50 -7.33 16.24 -6.45
C ALA A 50 -8.32 16.95 -5.51
N MET A 51 -9.61 16.58 -5.55
CA MET A 51 -10.61 17.14 -4.65
C MET A 51 -10.36 16.77 -3.18
N GLN A 52 -9.91 15.55 -2.90
CA GLN A 52 -9.54 15.12 -1.55
C GLN A 52 -8.41 15.97 -0.99
N TRP A 53 -7.31 16.10 -1.75
CA TRP A 53 -6.11 16.81 -1.29
C TRP A 53 -6.23 18.33 -1.30
N GLN A 54 -6.99 18.91 -2.23
CA GLN A 54 -7.07 20.37 -2.39
C GLN A 54 -8.26 20.99 -1.66
N VAL A 55 -9.30 20.19 -1.37
CA VAL A 55 -10.56 20.71 -0.80
C VAL A 55 -10.90 19.99 0.50
N VAL A 56 -11.15 18.68 0.44
CA VAL A 56 -11.70 17.95 1.59
C VAL A 56 -10.74 17.95 2.78
N ILE A 57 -9.48 17.58 2.56
CA ILE A 57 -8.47 17.53 3.62
C ILE A 57 -8.24 18.92 4.23
N PRO A 58 -7.84 19.95 3.46
CA PRO A 58 -7.51 21.25 4.05
C PRO A 58 -8.72 22.02 4.59
N MET A 59 -9.87 21.97 3.91
CA MET A 59 -11.04 22.77 4.32
C MET A 59 -11.89 22.10 5.40
N PHE A 60 -11.90 20.76 5.45
CA PHE A 60 -12.76 20.01 6.36
C PHE A 60 -11.95 19.24 7.41
N CYS A 61 -11.11 18.28 6.98
CA CYS A 61 -10.42 17.39 7.89
C CYS A 61 -9.45 18.13 8.83
N GLU A 62 -8.58 19.00 8.29
CA GLU A 62 -7.65 19.80 9.08
C GLU A 62 -8.36 20.78 10.02
N ARG A 63 -9.51 21.33 9.60
CA ARG A 63 -10.27 22.26 10.43
C ARG A 63 -10.87 21.55 11.64
N ILE A 64 -11.46 20.38 11.42
CA ILE A 64 -12.02 19.54 12.48
C ILE A 64 -10.93 19.06 13.43
N TRP A 65 -9.79 18.60 12.89
CA TRP A 65 -8.68 18.14 13.72
C TRP A 65 -8.18 19.22 14.67
N ARG A 66 -8.01 20.45 14.17
CA ARG A 66 -7.62 21.60 15.00
C ARG A 66 -8.60 21.89 16.12
N TRP A 67 -9.91 21.85 15.83
CA TRP A 67 -10.93 22.04 16.87
C TRP A 67 -10.91 20.93 17.91
N PHE A 68 -10.67 19.70 17.48
CA PHE A 68 -10.56 18.56 18.36
C PHE A 68 -9.35 18.68 19.30
N THR A 69 -8.17 19.01 18.77
CA THR A 69 -6.95 19.16 19.57
C THR A 69 -7.02 20.38 20.49
N GLU A 70 -7.60 21.50 20.03
CA GLU A 70 -7.83 22.70 20.85
C GLU A 70 -8.77 22.40 22.03
N ALA A 71 -9.86 21.67 21.80
CA ALA A 71 -10.78 21.24 22.85
C ALA A 71 -10.10 20.29 23.85
N ALA A 72 -9.32 19.31 23.36
CA ALA A 72 -8.57 18.38 24.21
C ALA A 72 -7.53 19.10 25.07
N TRP A 73 -6.85 20.11 24.52
CA TRP A 73 -5.89 20.93 25.26
C TRP A 73 -6.57 21.79 26.31
N THR A 74 -7.70 22.43 25.97
CA THR A 74 -8.51 23.23 26.92
C THR A 74 -9.03 22.37 28.08
N ALA A 75 -9.32 21.09 27.82
CA ALA A 75 -9.67 20.11 28.84
C ALA A 75 -8.48 19.55 29.65
N GLY A 76 -7.24 19.93 29.31
CA GLY A 76 -6.02 19.46 29.97
C GLY A 76 -5.62 18.02 29.64
N LEU A 77 -6.16 17.43 28.57
CA LEU A 77 -5.88 16.03 28.17
C LEU A 77 -4.59 15.87 27.37
N ILE A 78 -4.15 16.94 26.70
CA ILE A 78 -2.91 16.97 25.92
C ILE A 78 -2.08 18.19 26.29
N PRO A 79 -0.74 18.13 26.20
CA PRO A 79 0.13 19.21 26.63
C PRO A 79 0.16 20.40 25.67
N VAL A 80 -0.12 20.18 24.39
CA VAL A 80 -0.07 21.19 23.33
C VAL A 80 -1.34 21.16 22.48
N PRO A 81 -1.85 22.32 22.01
CA PRO A 81 -3.07 22.38 21.19
C PRO A 81 -2.86 22.00 19.73
N GLU A 82 -1.62 22.04 19.22
CA GLU A 82 -1.30 21.66 17.84
C GLU A 82 -0.61 20.30 17.82
N VAL A 83 -1.32 19.29 17.30
CA VAL A 83 -0.79 17.92 17.14
C VAL A 83 -0.66 17.65 15.64
N PRO A 84 0.55 17.28 15.15
CA PRO A 84 0.73 16.95 13.75
C PRO A 84 -0.11 15.72 13.39
N VAL A 85 -0.72 15.75 12.20
CA VAL A 85 -1.53 14.66 11.66
C VAL A 85 -1.09 14.38 10.24
N GLU A 86 -1.04 13.10 9.89
CA GLU A 86 -0.81 12.63 8.53
C GLU A 86 -2.14 12.08 7.99
N TRP A 87 -2.51 12.50 6.77
CA TRP A 87 -3.76 12.09 6.13
C TRP A 87 -3.48 11.05 5.06
N GLY A 88 -4.14 9.90 5.15
CA GLY A 88 -4.12 8.86 4.12
C GLY A 88 -5.54 8.61 3.60
N PRO A 89 -5.98 9.27 2.50
CA PRO A 89 -7.26 8.94 1.89
C PRO A 89 -7.27 7.48 1.41
N PRO A 90 -8.43 6.80 1.41
CA PRO A 90 -8.49 5.39 1.04
C PRO A 90 -8.07 5.19 -0.43
N ARG A 91 -7.23 4.19 -0.67
CA ARG A 91 -6.81 3.80 -2.02
C ARG A 91 -8.02 3.28 -2.80
N PHE A 92 -8.11 3.68 -4.07
CA PHE A 92 -9.06 3.06 -4.99
C PHE A 92 -8.71 1.61 -5.25
N GLU A 93 -9.70 0.72 -5.20
CA GLU A 93 -9.49 -0.69 -5.50
C GLU A 93 -8.90 -0.87 -6.90
N SER A 94 -7.81 -1.64 -6.97
CA SER A 94 -7.14 -1.90 -8.23
C SER A 94 -7.98 -2.83 -9.10
N VAL A 95 -8.05 -2.52 -10.39
CA VAL A 95 -8.66 -3.39 -11.39
C VAL A 95 -7.83 -4.66 -11.58
N ASN A 96 -6.51 -4.61 -11.33
CA ASN A 96 -5.61 -5.76 -11.40
C ASN A 96 -4.66 -5.78 -10.18
N PRO A 97 -5.13 -6.28 -9.03
CA PRO A 97 -4.36 -6.24 -7.78
C PRO A 97 -3.05 -7.02 -7.85
N LEU A 98 -2.99 -8.08 -8.67
CA LEU A 98 -1.78 -8.89 -8.82
C LEU A 98 -0.67 -8.10 -9.55
N GLN A 99 -1.02 -7.44 -10.65
CA GLN A 99 -0.06 -6.64 -11.40
C GLN A 99 0.43 -5.44 -10.59
N ASP A 100 -0.45 -4.78 -9.86
CA ASP A 100 -0.08 -3.67 -8.98
C ASP A 100 0.87 -4.13 -7.87
N ALA A 101 0.60 -5.27 -7.22
CA ALA A 101 1.48 -5.81 -6.19
C ALA A 101 2.87 -6.18 -6.75
N GLN A 102 2.93 -6.69 -7.98
CA GLN A 102 4.20 -6.95 -8.67
C GLN A 102 4.97 -5.65 -8.96
N THR A 103 4.28 -4.61 -9.41
CA THR A 103 4.86 -3.28 -9.63
C THR A 103 5.40 -2.70 -8.31
N ASP A 104 4.59 -2.71 -7.24
CA ASP A 104 5.01 -2.22 -5.91
C ASP A 104 6.27 -2.95 -5.43
N LEU A 105 6.33 -4.29 -5.59
CA LEU A 105 7.50 -5.08 -5.23
C LEU A 105 8.76 -4.69 -6.04
N ILE A 106 8.59 -4.41 -7.33
CA ILE A 106 9.69 -3.99 -8.21
C ILE A 106 10.17 -2.59 -7.82
N GLU A 107 9.27 -1.65 -7.57
CA GLU A 107 9.60 -0.27 -7.16
C GLU A 107 10.37 -0.24 -5.84
N VAL A 108 9.92 -1.02 -4.84
CA VAL A 108 10.59 -1.14 -3.55
C VAL A 108 11.99 -1.75 -3.71
N ARG A 109 12.13 -2.78 -4.56
CA ARG A 109 13.44 -3.40 -4.83
C ARG A 109 14.38 -2.52 -5.62
N ALA A 110 13.84 -1.71 -6.54
CA ALA A 110 14.61 -0.74 -7.32
C ALA A 110 15.02 0.48 -6.50
N GLY A 111 14.45 0.66 -5.29
CA GLY A 111 14.71 1.80 -4.43
C GLY A 111 13.97 3.07 -4.85
N PHE A 112 12.95 2.96 -5.70
CA PHE A 112 12.11 4.09 -6.10
C PHE A 112 11.01 4.41 -5.09
N ALA A 113 10.67 3.44 -4.23
CA ALA A 113 9.71 3.59 -3.15
C ALA A 113 10.21 2.83 -1.92
N THR A 114 9.78 3.26 -0.73
CA THR A 114 10.03 2.56 0.52
C THR A 114 8.87 1.63 0.87
N LEU A 115 9.15 0.62 1.70
CA LEU A 115 8.11 -0.25 2.25
C LEU A 115 7.06 0.55 3.03
N ASN A 116 7.50 1.54 3.81
CA ASN A 116 6.61 2.38 4.62
C ASN A 116 5.65 3.20 3.74
N GLU A 117 6.15 3.80 2.66
CA GLU A 117 5.30 4.53 1.70
C GLU A 117 4.24 3.60 1.11
N LYS A 118 4.62 2.39 0.67
CA LYS A 118 3.66 1.43 0.09
C LYS A 118 2.63 0.91 1.10
N ILE A 119 2.97 0.85 2.38
CA ILE A 119 2.02 0.50 3.46
C ILE A 119 1.07 1.68 3.74
N ALA A 120 1.61 2.89 3.84
CA ALA A 120 0.84 4.11 4.05
C ALA A 120 -0.12 4.40 2.89
N GLU A 121 0.31 4.17 1.64
CA GLU A 121 -0.54 4.23 0.43
C GLU A 121 -1.75 3.29 0.51
N ARG A 122 -1.67 2.21 1.30
CA ARG A 122 -2.79 1.27 1.51
C ARG A 122 -3.68 1.68 2.68
N GLY A 123 -3.40 2.81 3.34
CA GLY A 123 -4.15 3.34 4.48
C GLY A 123 -3.79 2.70 5.82
N TYR A 124 -2.67 1.96 5.90
CA TYR A 124 -2.21 1.35 7.13
C TYR A 124 -1.05 2.14 7.74
N ASP A 125 -0.92 2.07 9.06
CA ASP A 125 0.22 2.63 9.79
C ASP A 125 1.45 1.71 9.59
N PRO A 126 2.53 2.18 8.93
CA PRO A 126 3.71 1.37 8.66
C PRO A 126 4.32 0.76 9.91
N GLN A 127 4.34 1.50 11.02
CA GLN A 127 4.97 1.02 12.25
C GLN A 127 4.18 -0.13 12.85
N LYS A 128 2.84 -0.03 12.87
CA LYS A 128 1.98 -1.12 13.35
C LYS A 128 2.12 -2.36 12.48
N VAL A 129 2.19 -2.21 11.16
CA VAL A 129 2.34 -3.34 10.24
C VAL A 129 3.68 -4.04 10.46
N LEU A 130 4.78 -3.30 10.62
CA LEU A 130 6.09 -3.89 10.90
C LEU A 130 6.12 -4.59 12.28
N ASP A 131 5.50 -3.98 13.29
CA ASP A 131 5.38 -4.60 14.62
C ASP A 131 4.56 -5.91 14.57
N GLU A 132 3.47 -5.94 13.80
CA GLU A 132 2.66 -7.13 13.56
C GLU A 132 3.44 -8.21 12.81
N HIS A 133 4.21 -7.83 11.78
CA HIS A 133 5.11 -8.73 11.06
C HIS A 133 6.12 -9.39 12.00
N SER A 134 6.74 -8.60 12.89
CA SER A 134 7.70 -9.10 13.88
C SER A 134 7.07 -10.10 14.85
N LYS A 135 5.92 -9.73 15.45
CA LYS A 135 5.18 -10.61 16.37
C LYS A 135 4.73 -11.90 15.68
N THR A 136 4.24 -11.79 14.45
CA THR A 136 3.80 -12.94 13.66
C THR A 136 4.97 -13.85 13.35
N ALA A 137 6.10 -13.30 12.92
CA ALA A 137 7.33 -14.06 12.67
C ALA A 137 7.76 -14.87 13.89
N THR A 138 7.85 -14.23 15.07
CA THR A 138 8.17 -14.94 16.33
C THR A 138 7.17 -16.06 16.61
N ARG A 139 5.87 -15.80 16.45
CA ARG A 139 4.84 -16.80 16.73
C ARG A 139 4.89 -17.98 15.77
N VAL A 140 5.17 -17.73 14.50
CA VAL A 140 5.33 -18.76 13.46
C VAL A 140 6.55 -19.62 13.74
N ASP A 141 7.65 -19.00 14.19
CA ASP A 141 8.88 -19.68 14.59
C ASP A 141 8.64 -20.59 15.82
N GLU A 142 7.93 -20.11 16.83
CA GLU A 142 7.52 -20.90 18.01
C GLU A 142 6.65 -22.11 17.65
N LEU A 143 5.79 -21.96 16.64
CA LEU A 143 4.88 -23.02 16.20
C LEU A 143 5.52 -23.99 15.19
N GLY A 144 6.75 -23.73 14.75
CA GLY A 144 7.42 -24.54 13.73
C GLY A 144 6.74 -24.49 12.36
N LEU A 145 5.95 -23.45 12.08
CA LEU A 145 5.25 -23.28 10.81
C LEU A 145 6.18 -22.63 9.77
N VAL A 146 6.04 -23.03 8.50
CA VAL A 146 6.79 -22.45 7.38
C VAL A 146 5.80 -22.03 6.31
N PHE A 147 5.82 -20.74 5.96
CA PHE A 147 5.00 -20.16 4.91
C PHE A 147 5.88 -19.76 3.72
N ASP A 148 5.33 -19.90 2.52
CA ASP A 148 5.94 -19.44 1.27
C ASP A 148 6.08 -17.90 1.20
N SER A 149 5.27 -17.19 1.99
CA SER A 149 5.32 -15.75 2.14
C SER A 149 6.51 -15.23 2.97
N ASP A 150 7.27 -16.10 3.66
CA ASP A 150 8.41 -15.71 4.48
C ASP A 150 9.73 -15.81 3.69
N PRO A 151 10.26 -14.69 3.14
CA PRO A 151 11.50 -14.71 2.38
C PRO A 151 12.73 -15.05 3.23
N ARG A 152 12.63 -15.06 4.57
CA ARG A 152 13.73 -15.47 5.46
C ARG A 152 13.99 -16.98 5.38
N LYS A 153 12.94 -17.76 5.11
CA LYS A 153 12.99 -19.23 5.13
C LYS A 153 12.78 -19.86 3.75
N VAL A 154 12.06 -19.19 2.85
CA VAL A 154 11.64 -19.77 1.57
C VAL A 154 11.98 -18.84 0.41
N ALA A 155 12.70 -19.35 -0.58
CA ALA A 155 12.94 -18.66 -1.84
C ALA A 155 11.65 -18.56 -2.66
N ARG A 156 11.57 -17.61 -3.60
CA ARG A 156 10.37 -17.34 -4.44
C ARG A 156 9.75 -18.59 -5.12
N ALA A 157 10.53 -19.65 -5.32
CA ALA A 157 10.07 -20.92 -5.88
C ALA A 157 9.51 -21.93 -4.85
N GLY A 158 9.34 -21.55 -3.58
CA GLY A 158 8.91 -22.45 -2.50
C GLY A 158 10.04 -23.31 -1.92
N VAL A 159 11.29 -23.07 -2.32
CA VAL A 159 12.45 -23.86 -1.86
C VAL A 159 13.00 -23.27 -0.58
N ALA A 160 13.17 -24.08 0.47
CA ALA A 160 13.77 -23.62 1.72
C ALA A 160 15.20 -23.10 1.50
N HIS A 161 15.53 -21.97 2.10
CA HIS A 161 16.91 -21.50 2.17
C HIS A 161 17.73 -22.47 3.03
N SER A 162 18.85 -22.98 2.50
CA SER A 162 19.78 -23.78 3.28
C SER A 162 20.44 -22.90 4.34
N THR A 163 20.04 -23.03 5.61
CA THR A 163 20.76 -22.41 6.72
C THR A 163 22.18 -23.02 6.76
N PRO A 164 23.26 -22.23 6.73
CA PRO A 164 24.59 -22.74 7.05
C PRO A 164 24.56 -23.33 8.47
N PRO A 165 25.20 -24.48 8.73
CA PRO A 165 25.24 -25.03 10.08
C PRO A 165 25.94 -24.03 11.00
N ASP A 166 25.30 -23.69 12.12
CA ASP A 166 25.90 -22.91 13.20
C ASP A 166 27.18 -23.64 13.65
N GLY A 167 28.32 -22.99 13.40
CA GLY A 167 29.64 -23.54 13.63
C GLY A 167 30.05 -23.43 15.09
N ASP A 168 29.64 -24.42 15.88
CA ASP A 168 30.15 -24.61 17.25
C ASP A 168 31.25 -25.69 17.25
N GLY A 169 32.49 -25.27 17.49
CA GLY A 169 33.62 -26.19 17.64
C GLY A 169 34.98 -25.50 17.80
N GLU A 170 35.26 -25.00 19.01
CA GLU A 170 36.62 -24.66 19.46
C GLU A 170 37.60 -25.84 19.34
N GLY A 171 38.87 -25.55 19.05
CA GLY A 171 39.95 -26.54 19.23
C GLY A 171 41.24 -26.18 18.50
N GLY A 172 42.12 -25.43 19.17
CA GLY A 172 43.45 -25.08 18.67
C GLY A 172 44.35 -26.29 18.41
N GLY A 173 45.18 -26.19 17.38
CA GLY A 173 46.21 -27.17 17.04
C GLY A 173 47.37 -26.52 16.31
N SER A 174 48.36 -26.08 17.07
CA SER A 174 49.68 -25.62 16.64
C SER A 174 50.36 -26.64 15.71
N GLY A 175 50.90 -26.18 14.57
CA GLY A 175 51.79 -26.96 13.71
C GLY A 175 52.63 -26.04 12.83
N ALA A 176 53.85 -25.76 13.26
CA ALA A 176 54.87 -24.98 12.55
C ALA A 176 55.21 -25.57 11.15
N PRO A 177 55.68 -24.77 10.18
CA PRO A 177 56.12 -25.31 8.90
C PRO A 177 57.56 -25.85 9.02
N PRO A 178 57.90 -27.05 8.50
CA PRO A 178 59.28 -27.41 8.29
C PRO A 178 59.76 -26.79 6.97
N GLY A 179 60.92 -26.12 7.04
CA GLY A 179 61.61 -25.61 5.86
C GLY A 179 62.45 -26.68 5.15
N GLY A 180 62.73 -26.41 3.87
CA GLY A 180 64.05 -26.61 3.25
C GLY A 180 64.43 -27.98 2.68
N GLY A 181 64.73 -27.98 1.36
CA GLY A 181 65.58 -28.95 0.64
C GLY A 181 64.80 -30.10 0.01
N ASN A 182 64.92 -30.42 -1.29
CA ASN A 182 66.00 -30.24 -2.25
C ASN A 182 65.43 -30.12 -3.66
#